data_AF-A0A0F9EBN1-F1
#
_entry.id   AF-A0A0F9EBN1-F1
#
_cell.length_a   1.000
_cell.length_b   1.000
_cell.length_c   1.000
_cell.angle_alpha   90.00
_cell.angle_beta   90.00
_cell.angle_gamma   90.00
#
_symmetry.space_group_name_H-M   'P 1'
#
loop_
_entity.id
_entity.type
_entity.pdbx_description
1 polymer ?
#
loop_
_entity_poly.entity_id
_entity_poly.type
_entity_poly.pdbx_seq_one_letter_code
_entity_poly.pdbx_strand_id
1 'polypeptide(L)'
;RLTARTWNEEDLRSIGERHTEGETWGEIAESYGVNADVVRCAWRRRPKKEQSPTPEFEDWQEPEDVDWREILDNASANQDLSQRINPLQEHLSITIPTSKPIAICKAADFHIGGGFTNHKAVRKTLELILETPGMYMSANGDMIEGFIPGEKSAETVEQMPLGLRQQLAANRNLVQEFVNAKKLLWWMWGDHDAKWFEKLVGVNIVKMMTDRVVPYFNQAATVKLKVGKEEYLLYVNHSLPGNSMLNPNHAQGRAYREQVPADVIVSAHRHKPAMQWYYKYERMRELGYNLGGKVLLVHCGTFKTGPDPYTCRTWSRGIIGVPTVIYWPDQHKTLGLDNPEDAAIYLRGYGAMHGT
;
A
#
# COMPACT_ATOMS: atom_id res chain seq x y z
N ARG A 1 81.79 -3.91 14.16
CA ARG A 1 80.34 -3.83 13.88
C ARG A 1 80.14 -2.67 12.93
N LEU A 2 79.99 -2.92 11.62
CA LEU A 2 79.65 -1.88 10.65
C LEU A 2 78.17 -1.52 10.86
N THR A 3 77.90 -0.28 11.26
CA THR A 3 76.55 0.26 11.36
C THR A 3 75.90 0.23 9.98
N ALA A 4 74.72 -0.38 9.87
CA ALA A 4 73.97 -0.40 8.62
C ALA A 4 73.58 1.04 8.25
N ARG A 5 74.15 1.56 7.15
CA ARG A 5 73.77 2.86 6.58
C ARG A 5 72.47 2.69 5.79
N THR A 6 71.45 3.46 6.14
CA THR A 6 70.25 3.63 5.32
C THR A 6 70.53 4.63 4.20
N TRP A 7 70.15 4.28 2.97
CA TRP A 7 70.31 5.12 1.78
C TRP A 7 68.97 5.76 1.44
N ASN A 8 68.90 7.08 1.39
CA ASN A 8 67.69 7.79 0.95
C ASN A 8 67.69 7.98 -0.59
N GLU A 9 66.61 8.52 -1.16
CA GLU A 9 66.50 8.71 -2.61
C GLU A 9 67.55 9.68 -3.18
N GLU A 10 67.97 10.67 -2.39
CA GLU A 10 68.99 11.65 -2.79
C GLU A 10 70.39 11.03 -2.80
N ASP A 11 70.72 10.20 -1.80
CA ASP A 11 71.94 9.42 -1.76
C ASP A 11 72.03 8.50 -2.98
N LEU A 12 70.96 7.75 -3.26
CA LEU A 12 70.92 6.84 -4.40
C LEU A 12 71.06 7.60 -5.73
N ARG A 13 70.45 8.79 -5.85
CA ARG A 13 70.57 9.65 -7.04
C ARG A 13 72.01 10.12 -7.24
N SER A 14 72.63 10.66 -6.18
CA SER A 14 74.01 11.14 -6.21
C SER A 14 75.02 10.03 -6.54
N ILE A 15 74.84 8.84 -5.96
CA ILE A 15 75.64 7.65 -6.29
C ILE A 15 75.52 7.30 -7.79
N GLY A 16 74.31 7.43 -8.33
CA GLY A 16 74.03 7.18 -9.74
C GLY A 16 74.70 8.18 -10.69
N GLU A 17 74.61 9.47 -10.37
CA GLU A 17 75.19 10.57 -11.14
C GLU A 17 76.72 10.44 -11.16
N ARG A 18 77.36 10.30 -10.00
CA ARG A 18 78.82 10.19 -9.89
C ARG A 18 79.40 8.95 -10.59
N HIS A 19 78.71 7.81 -10.48
CA HIS A 19 79.13 6.62 -11.22
C HIS A 19 78.95 6.79 -12.73
N THR A 20 77.99 7.60 -13.19
CA THR A 20 77.78 7.90 -14.61
C THR A 20 78.83 8.91 -15.12
N GLU A 21 79.27 9.83 -14.27
CA GLU A 21 80.34 10.79 -14.53
C GLU A 21 81.75 10.15 -14.53
N GLY A 22 81.84 8.86 -14.17
CA GLY A 22 83.05 8.05 -14.34
C GLY A 22 83.78 7.70 -13.05
N GLU A 23 83.28 8.11 -11.88
CA GLU A 23 83.85 7.70 -10.60
C GLU A 23 83.68 6.19 -10.36
N THR A 24 84.72 5.56 -9.81
CA THR A 24 84.69 4.17 -9.40
C THR A 24 83.87 3.97 -8.12
N TRP A 25 83.33 2.77 -7.91
CA TRP A 25 82.63 2.43 -6.66
C TRP A 25 83.49 2.63 -5.40
N GLY A 26 84.81 2.56 -5.52
CA GLY A 26 85.74 2.83 -4.43
C GLY A 26 85.73 4.30 -4.02
N GLU A 27 85.86 5.21 -4.99
CA GLU A 27 85.86 6.66 -4.79
C GLU A 27 84.52 7.16 -4.23
N ILE A 28 83.41 6.64 -4.76
CA ILE A 28 82.08 6.96 -4.24
C ILE A 28 81.93 6.44 -2.80
N ALA A 29 82.37 5.22 -2.52
CA ALA A 29 82.26 4.64 -1.18
C ALA A 29 83.12 5.34 -0.12
N GLU A 30 84.29 5.85 -0.50
CA GLU A 30 85.16 6.65 0.37
C GLU A 30 84.43 7.91 0.86
N SER A 31 83.75 8.63 -0.04
CA SER A 31 82.96 9.82 0.34
C SER A 31 81.81 9.53 1.31
N TYR A 32 81.33 8.28 1.33
CA TYR A 32 80.30 7.81 2.24
C TYR A 32 80.85 7.04 3.46
N GLY A 33 82.17 6.87 3.58
CA GLY A 33 82.81 6.15 4.67
C GLY A 33 82.42 4.67 4.77
N VAL A 34 82.08 4.03 3.65
CA VAL A 34 81.62 2.64 3.58
C VAL A 34 82.47 1.81 2.62
N ASN A 35 82.26 0.49 2.61
CA ASN A 35 82.89 -0.40 1.63
C ASN A 35 82.21 -0.26 0.25
N ALA A 36 82.99 -0.33 -0.83
CA ALA A 36 82.53 -0.26 -2.23
C ALA A 36 81.35 -1.19 -2.54
N ASP A 37 81.33 -2.38 -1.94
CA ASP A 37 80.23 -3.33 -2.11
C ASP A 37 78.91 -2.82 -1.54
N VAL A 38 78.93 -2.03 -0.47
CA VAL A 38 77.73 -1.48 0.16
C VAL A 38 77.06 -0.46 -0.78
N VAL A 39 77.83 0.44 -1.39
CA VAL A 39 77.34 1.42 -2.38
C VAL A 39 76.81 0.72 -3.61
N ARG A 40 77.57 -0.24 -4.15
CA ARG A 40 77.19 -1.02 -5.33
C ARG A 40 75.90 -1.82 -5.10
N CYS A 41 75.76 -2.44 -3.93
CA CYS A 41 74.54 -3.15 -3.54
C CYS A 41 73.35 -2.21 -3.37
N ALA A 42 73.55 -1.03 -2.77
CA ALA A 42 72.50 -0.03 -2.61
C ALA A 42 71.97 0.47 -3.97
N TRP A 43 72.87 0.84 -4.89
CA TRP A 43 72.51 1.28 -6.24
C TRP A 43 71.78 0.19 -7.04
N ARG A 44 72.21 -1.08 -6.94
CA ARG A 44 71.55 -2.21 -7.61
C ARG A 44 70.17 -2.54 -7.03
N ARG A 45 69.97 -2.31 -5.73
CA ARG A 45 68.70 -2.55 -5.02
C ARG A 45 67.74 -1.37 -5.07
N ARG A 46 68.12 -0.26 -5.71
CA ARG A 46 67.19 0.87 -5.87
C ARG A 46 65.92 0.40 -6.58
N PRO A 47 64.73 0.83 -6.14
CA PRO A 47 63.52 0.56 -6.88
C PRO A 47 63.63 1.23 -8.25
N LYS A 48 63.76 0.43 -9.30
CA LYS A 48 63.56 0.91 -10.68
C LYS A 48 62.06 1.15 -10.83
N LYS A 49 61.59 2.38 -10.60
CA LYS A 49 60.23 2.78 -10.99
C LYS A 49 60.22 2.89 -12.51
N GLU A 50 60.17 1.76 -13.21
CA GLU A 50 59.63 1.74 -14.57
C GLU A 50 58.13 2.05 -14.40
N GLN A 51 57.74 3.28 -14.75
CA GLN A 51 56.32 3.60 -14.85
C GLN A 51 55.77 2.72 -15.96
N SER A 52 54.82 1.84 -15.62
CA SER A 52 54.05 1.15 -16.64
C SER A 52 53.36 2.20 -17.50
N PRO A 53 53.29 1.99 -18.83
CA PRO A 53 52.58 2.92 -19.70
C PRO A 53 51.12 3.07 -19.23
N THR A 54 50.65 4.31 -19.13
CA THR A 54 49.25 4.61 -18.85
C THR A 54 48.41 4.09 -20.01
N PRO A 55 47.39 3.25 -19.78
CA PRO A 55 46.50 2.82 -20.84
C PRO A 55 45.72 4.02 -21.40
N GLU A 56 45.69 4.15 -22.72
CA GLU A 56 44.82 5.08 -23.44
C GLU A 56 43.52 4.34 -23.80
N PHE A 57 42.37 4.94 -23.51
CA PHE A 57 41.07 4.36 -23.80
C PHE A 57 40.44 5.10 -24.98
N GLU A 58 40.59 4.54 -26.19
CA GLU A 58 40.18 5.19 -27.45
C GLU A 58 38.66 5.39 -27.58
N ASP A 59 37.85 4.51 -26.98
CA ASP A 59 36.39 4.54 -27.02
C ASP A 59 35.74 4.93 -25.68
N TRP A 60 36.50 5.60 -24.80
CA TRP A 60 35.97 6.03 -23.52
C TRP A 60 34.93 7.14 -23.69
N GLN A 61 33.68 6.82 -23.37
CA GLN A 61 32.60 7.81 -23.28
C GLN A 61 32.61 8.41 -21.88
N GLU A 62 33.11 9.63 -21.76
CA GLU A 62 33.03 10.37 -20.49
C GLU A 62 31.55 10.62 -20.13
N PRO A 63 31.13 10.28 -18.90
CA PRO A 63 29.80 10.65 -18.42
C PRO A 63 29.67 12.18 -18.46
N GLU A 64 28.54 12.65 -19.00
CA GLU A 64 28.20 14.07 -18.93
C GLU A 64 27.83 14.45 -17.49
N ASP A 65 28.43 15.51 -16.98
CA ASP A 65 28.05 16.13 -15.70
C ASP A 65 26.76 16.94 -15.87
N VAL A 66 25.62 16.26 -15.80
CA VAL A 66 24.29 16.88 -15.88
C VAL A 66 24.03 17.75 -14.64
N ASP A 67 23.59 19.01 -14.82
CA ASP A 67 23.22 19.90 -13.70
C ASP A 67 22.10 19.25 -12.89
N TRP A 68 22.27 19.18 -11.55
CA TRP A 68 21.24 18.66 -10.65
C TRP A 68 19.90 19.37 -10.80
N ARG A 69 19.88 20.63 -11.26
CA ARG A 69 18.64 21.36 -11.58
C ARG A 69 17.86 20.70 -12.71
N GLU A 70 18.53 20.28 -13.79
CA GLU A 70 17.89 19.58 -14.90
C GLU A 70 17.31 18.23 -14.43
N ILE A 71 18.04 17.52 -13.57
CA ILE A 71 17.56 16.26 -12.96
C ILE A 71 16.29 16.52 -12.13
N LEU A 72 16.25 17.59 -11.34
CA LEU A 72 15.08 17.92 -10.53
C LEU A 72 13.90 18.44 -11.37
N ASP A 73 14.14 19.18 -12.44
CA ASP A 73 13.10 19.62 -13.36
C ASP A 73 12.46 18.41 -14.06
N ASN A 74 13.29 17.44 -14.50
CA ASN A 74 12.81 16.18 -15.05
C ASN A 74 12.02 15.36 -14.02
N ALA A 75 12.53 15.24 -12.79
CA ALA A 75 11.85 14.54 -11.71
C ALA A 75 10.49 15.18 -11.40
N SER A 76 10.41 16.51 -11.38
CA SER A 76 9.16 17.26 -11.15
C SER A 76 8.15 17.03 -12.27
N ALA A 77 8.59 17.10 -13.54
CA ALA A 77 7.72 16.81 -14.69
C ALA A 77 7.18 15.36 -14.65
N ASN A 78 8.02 14.40 -14.27
CA ASN A 78 7.63 13.00 -14.09
C ASN A 78 6.69 12.81 -12.88
N GLN A 79 6.88 13.56 -11.81
CA GLN A 79 5.98 13.57 -10.65
C GLN A 79 4.59 14.06 -11.03
N ASP A 80 4.49 15.18 -11.76
CA ASP A 80 3.22 15.73 -12.25
C ASP A 80 2.50 14.78 -13.23
N LEU A 81 3.27 14.12 -14.11
CA LEU A 81 2.73 13.08 -14.98
C LEU A 81 2.21 11.90 -14.15
N SER A 82 2.97 11.44 -13.16
CA SER A 82 2.60 10.33 -12.28
C SER A 82 1.33 10.62 -11.48
N GLN A 83 1.18 11.84 -10.94
CA GLN A 83 -0.03 12.26 -10.22
C GLN A 83 -1.28 12.30 -11.11
N ARG A 84 -1.12 12.67 -12.39
CA ARG A 84 -2.23 12.64 -13.37
C ARG A 84 -2.59 11.22 -13.81
N ILE A 85 -1.61 10.33 -13.94
CA ILE A 85 -1.83 8.92 -14.27
C ILE A 85 -2.50 8.20 -13.10
N ASN A 86 -2.07 8.49 -11.88
CA ASN A 86 -2.46 7.77 -10.68
C ASN A 86 -2.88 8.73 -9.55
N PRO A 87 -3.99 9.47 -9.72
CA PRO A 87 -4.43 10.43 -8.72
C PRO A 87 -4.77 9.74 -7.40
N LEU A 88 -4.44 10.40 -6.29
CA LEU A 88 -4.83 9.98 -4.95
C LEU A 88 -6.20 10.60 -4.63
N GLN A 89 -7.19 9.74 -4.38
CA GLN A 89 -8.51 10.17 -3.95
C GLN A 89 -8.61 10.01 -2.42
N GLU A 90 -8.74 11.13 -1.71
CA GLU A 90 -8.89 11.13 -0.23
C GLU A 90 -10.30 11.54 0.21
N HIS A 91 -11.00 12.28 -0.63
CA HIS A 91 -12.31 12.86 -0.34
C HIS A 91 -13.25 12.61 -1.51
N LEU A 92 -14.43 12.06 -1.26
CA LEU A 92 -15.43 11.83 -2.30
C LEU A 92 -16.77 12.43 -1.90
N SER A 93 -17.45 13.10 -2.83
CA SER A 93 -18.83 13.54 -2.64
C SER A 93 -19.74 12.73 -3.56
N ILE A 94 -20.74 12.07 -2.98
CA ILE A 94 -21.74 11.27 -3.70
C ILE A 94 -23.10 11.87 -3.43
N THR A 95 -23.91 12.08 -4.46
CA THR A 95 -25.32 12.50 -4.31
C THR A 95 -26.25 11.43 -4.86
N ILE A 96 -27.17 10.97 -4.02
CA ILE A 96 -28.25 10.07 -4.37
C ILE A 96 -29.57 10.85 -4.21
N PRO A 97 -30.14 11.37 -5.30
CA PRO A 97 -31.39 12.11 -5.24
C PRO A 97 -32.55 11.14 -5.01
N THR A 98 -33.08 11.13 -3.80
CA THR A 98 -34.18 10.23 -3.41
C THR A 98 -35.01 10.85 -2.28
N SER A 99 -36.28 10.47 -2.22
CA SER A 99 -37.18 10.72 -1.08
C SER A 99 -37.39 9.48 -0.21
N LYS A 100 -36.74 8.36 -0.55
CA LYS A 100 -36.81 7.09 0.21
C LYS A 100 -35.46 6.76 0.84
N PRO A 101 -35.43 6.08 2.00
CA PRO A 101 -34.20 5.58 2.59
C PRO A 101 -33.44 4.67 1.62
N ILE A 102 -32.12 4.66 1.75
CA ILE A 102 -31.22 3.77 0.98
C ILE A 102 -30.41 2.91 1.92
N ALA A 103 -29.92 1.78 1.43
CA ALA A 103 -28.99 0.90 2.13
C ALA A 103 -27.63 0.89 1.42
N ILE A 104 -26.53 0.95 2.18
CA ILE A 104 -25.19 0.72 1.65
C ILE A 104 -24.56 -0.46 2.37
N CYS A 105 -24.36 -1.55 1.64
CA CYS A 105 -23.67 -2.76 2.07
C CYS A 105 -22.16 -2.51 2.11
N LYS A 106 -21.55 -2.65 3.28
CA LYS A 106 -20.11 -2.52 3.49
C LYS A 106 -19.46 -3.87 3.19
N ALA A 107 -19.27 -4.17 1.91
CA ALA A 107 -18.68 -5.42 1.43
C ALA A 107 -17.15 -5.37 1.56
N ALA A 108 -16.53 -6.39 2.13
CA ALA A 108 -15.08 -6.53 2.24
C ALA A 108 -14.71 -8.00 2.38
N ASP A 109 -13.43 -8.32 2.19
CA ASP A 109 -12.85 -9.63 2.52
C ASP A 109 -13.66 -10.79 1.89
N PHE A 110 -14.02 -10.65 0.61
CA PHE A 110 -14.73 -11.69 -0.12
C PHE A 110 -13.81 -12.87 -0.41
N HIS A 111 -12.51 -12.61 -0.64
CA HIS A 111 -11.53 -13.64 -0.93
C HIS A 111 -11.98 -14.57 -2.06
N ILE A 112 -12.55 -14.00 -3.14
CA ILE A 112 -12.98 -14.77 -4.31
C ILE A 112 -11.79 -15.59 -4.83
N GLY A 113 -12.01 -16.89 -5.01
CA GLY A 113 -10.99 -17.84 -5.45
C GLY A 113 -10.20 -18.53 -4.34
N GLY A 114 -10.40 -18.19 -3.06
CA GLY A 114 -9.81 -18.90 -1.93
C GLY A 114 -10.51 -20.23 -1.60
N GLY A 115 -9.77 -21.26 -1.18
CA GLY A 115 -10.31 -22.60 -0.88
C GLY A 115 -11.25 -22.68 0.32
N PHE A 116 -11.13 -21.73 1.24
CA PHE A 116 -11.94 -21.65 2.46
C PHE A 116 -13.02 -20.56 2.39
N THR A 117 -13.21 -19.99 1.21
CA THR A 117 -14.23 -18.98 0.94
C THR A 117 -15.57 -19.65 0.66
N ASN A 118 -16.64 -19.15 1.26
CA ASN A 118 -18.00 -19.57 0.95
C ASN A 118 -18.51 -18.83 -0.31
N HIS A 119 -18.10 -19.27 -1.50
CA HIS A 119 -18.49 -18.61 -2.75
C HIS A 119 -20.00 -18.62 -3.02
N LYS A 120 -20.73 -19.62 -2.48
CA LYS A 120 -22.20 -19.64 -2.59
C LYS A 120 -22.82 -18.47 -1.83
N ALA A 121 -22.32 -18.17 -0.63
CA ALA A 121 -22.75 -17.00 0.13
C ALA A 121 -22.35 -15.70 -0.57
N VAL A 122 -21.12 -15.60 -1.11
CA VAL A 122 -20.69 -14.43 -1.90
C VAL A 122 -21.68 -14.14 -3.03
N ARG A 123 -21.99 -15.18 -3.84
CA ARG A 123 -22.93 -15.06 -4.96
C ARG A 123 -24.31 -14.59 -4.48
N LYS A 124 -24.89 -15.26 -3.49
CA LYS A 124 -26.21 -14.92 -2.93
C LYS A 124 -26.26 -13.46 -2.45
N THR A 125 -25.22 -13.00 -1.75
CA THR A 125 -25.14 -11.62 -1.27
C THR A 125 -25.06 -10.62 -2.42
N LEU A 126 -24.23 -10.88 -3.44
CA LEU A 126 -24.12 -10.00 -4.60
C LEU A 126 -25.42 -9.90 -5.40
N GLU A 127 -26.07 -11.04 -5.66
CA GLU A 127 -27.37 -11.10 -6.36
C GLU A 127 -28.43 -10.31 -5.57
N LEU A 128 -28.51 -10.50 -4.25
CA LEU A 128 -29.45 -9.76 -3.41
C LEU A 128 -29.26 -8.24 -3.49
N ILE A 129 -28.02 -7.76 -3.49
CA ILE A 129 -27.70 -6.34 -3.61
C ILE A 129 -28.12 -5.82 -4.99
N LEU A 130 -27.80 -6.56 -6.06
CA LEU A 130 -28.17 -6.20 -7.44
C LEU A 130 -29.68 -6.17 -7.66
N GLU A 131 -30.43 -7.06 -7.01
CA GLU A 131 -31.88 -7.18 -7.17
C GLU A 131 -32.68 -6.20 -6.29
N THR A 132 -32.11 -5.71 -5.19
CA THR A 132 -32.86 -4.88 -4.23
C THR A 132 -32.81 -3.40 -4.58
N PRO A 133 -33.94 -2.73 -4.91
CA PRO A 133 -33.95 -1.29 -5.20
C PRO A 133 -33.54 -0.46 -3.98
N GLY A 134 -32.78 0.62 -4.20
CA GLY A 134 -32.28 1.48 -3.12
C GLY A 134 -31.13 0.87 -2.29
N MET A 135 -30.64 -0.32 -2.66
CA MET A 135 -29.47 -0.95 -2.06
C MET A 135 -28.25 -0.79 -2.96
N TYR A 136 -27.15 -0.36 -2.35
CA TYR A 136 -25.86 -0.09 -2.97
C TYR A 136 -24.75 -0.85 -2.23
N MET A 137 -23.57 -0.92 -2.85
CA MET A 137 -22.38 -1.55 -2.29
C MET A 137 -21.21 -0.59 -2.28
N SER A 138 -20.42 -0.67 -1.21
CA SER A 138 -19.03 -0.23 -1.19
C SER A 138 -18.10 -1.44 -1.10
N ALA A 139 -17.08 -1.51 -1.94
CA ALA A 139 -16.04 -2.54 -1.86
C ALA A 139 -14.88 -2.03 -0.98
N ASN A 140 -14.72 -2.59 0.20
CA ASN A 140 -13.81 -2.12 1.25
C ASN A 140 -12.52 -2.97 1.33
N GLY A 141 -12.03 -3.47 0.19
CA GLY A 141 -10.79 -4.24 0.05
C GLY A 141 -10.97 -5.77 0.15
N ASP A 142 -9.92 -6.48 -0.29
CA ASP A 142 -9.79 -7.95 -0.25
C ASP A 142 -10.91 -8.70 -0.98
N MET A 143 -11.24 -8.23 -2.19
CA MET A 143 -12.34 -8.80 -2.97
C MET A 143 -11.94 -10.11 -3.68
N ILE A 144 -10.64 -10.33 -3.92
CA ILE A 144 -10.07 -11.59 -4.41
C ILE A 144 -9.06 -12.12 -3.40
N GLU A 145 -8.78 -13.41 -3.45
CA GLU A 145 -7.77 -14.02 -2.57
C GLU A 145 -6.35 -13.65 -3.01
N GLY A 146 -6.09 -13.49 -4.31
CA GLY A 146 -4.94 -12.71 -4.80
C GLY A 146 -3.54 -13.29 -4.54
N PHE A 147 -3.39 -14.55 -4.12
CA PHE A 147 -2.06 -15.14 -3.89
C PHE A 147 -1.19 -15.11 -5.15
N ILE A 148 -0.04 -14.45 -5.02
CA ILE A 148 0.97 -14.27 -6.04
C ILE A 148 2.12 -15.29 -5.87
N PRO A 149 2.84 -15.66 -6.94
CA PRO A 149 3.96 -16.64 -6.90
C PRO A 149 5.13 -16.31 -5.96
N GLY A 150 5.12 -15.18 -5.25
CA GLY A 150 6.08 -14.81 -4.20
C GLY A 150 5.59 -15.09 -2.76
N GLU A 151 4.35 -15.55 -2.59
CA GLU A 151 3.84 -15.98 -1.29
C GLU A 151 4.58 -17.26 -0.86
N LYS A 152 5.16 -17.26 0.34
CA LYS A 152 6.02 -18.37 0.84
C LYS A 152 5.24 -19.63 1.22
N SER A 153 3.97 -19.73 0.82
CA SER A 153 3.07 -20.83 1.15
C SER A 153 2.51 -21.50 -0.11
N ALA A 154 3.23 -22.50 -0.60
CA ALA A 154 2.75 -23.36 -1.69
C ALA A 154 1.44 -24.07 -1.31
N GLU A 155 1.26 -24.41 -0.03
CA GLU A 155 0.03 -24.97 0.54
C GLU A 155 -1.19 -24.08 0.22
N THR A 156 -1.02 -22.77 0.36
CA THR A 156 -2.12 -21.83 0.16
C THR A 156 -2.48 -21.66 -1.32
N VAL A 157 -1.51 -21.76 -2.22
CA VAL A 157 -1.73 -21.75 -3.67
C VAL A 157 -2.43 -23.04 -4.12
N GLU A 158 -2.04 -24.20 -3.59
CA GLU A 158 -2.66 -25.50 -3.88
C GLU A 158 -4.15 -25.53 -3.49
N GLN A 159 -4.50 -24.83 -2.40
CA GLN A 159 -5.86 -24.78 -1.89
C GLN A 159 -6.81 -23.88 -2.71
N MET A 160 -6.33 -23.18 -3.75
CA MET A 160 -7.15 -22.25 -4.51
C MET A 160 -8.03 -22.96 -5.56
N PRO A 161 -9.37 -22.90 -5.48
CA PRO A 161 -10.25 -23.39 -6.52
C PRO A 161 -10.19 -22.57 -7.82
N LEU A 162 -9.76 -21.31 -7.76
CA LEU A 162 -9.64 -20.44 -8.93
C LEU A 162 -8.21 -19.92 -9.05
N GLY A 163 -7.59 -20.11 -10.21
CA GLY A 163 -6.31 -19.47 -10.52
C GLY A 163 -6.45 -17.95 -10.60
N LEU A 164 -5.33 -17.22 -10.47
CA LEU A 164 -5.32 -15.75 -10.44
C LEU A 164 -6.04 -15.13 -11.65
N ARG A 165 -5.84 -15.65 -12.87
CA ARG A 165 -6.54 -15.16 -14.08
C ARG A 165 -8.06 -15.25 -13.96
N GLN A 166 -8.58 -16.31 -13.35
CA GLN A 166 -10.02 -16.49 -13.14
C GLN A 166 -10.55 -15.52 -12.08
N GLN A 167 -9.79 -15.29 -11.01
CA GLN A 167 -10.14 -14.31 -9.97
C GLN A 167 -10.21 -12.89 -10.53
N LEU A 168 -9.21 -12.48 -11.33
CA LEU A 168 -9.21 -11.17 -11.99
C LEU A 168 -10.37 -11.03 -12.98
N ALA A 169 -10.67 -12.08 -13.75
CA ALA A 169 -11.83 -12.09 -14.64
C ALA A 169 -13.15 -11.97 -13.87
N ALA A 170 -13.31 -12.68 -12.74
CA ALA A 170 -14.49 -12.58 -11.89
C ALA A 170 -14.62 -11.17 -11.29
N ASN A 171 -13.53 -10.60 -10.79
CA ASN A 171 -13.52 -9.25 -10.22
C ASN A 171 -13.88 -8.19 -11.27
N ARG A 172 -13.29 -8.25 -12.47
CA ARG A 172 -13.64 -7.35 -13.58
C ARG A 172 -15.13 -7.42 -13.95
N ASN A 173 -15.69 -8.63 -14.03
CA ASN A 173 -17.12 -8.79 -14.33
C ASN A 173 -18.01 -8.23 -13.21
N LEU A 174 -17.65 -8.45 -11.95
CA LEU A 174 -18.34 -7.89 -10.79
C LEU A 174 -18.35 -6.36 -10.85
N VAL A 175 -17.20 -5.73 -11.10
CA VAL A 175 -17.09 -4.26 -11.29
C VAL A 175 -18.04 -3.82 -12.40
N GLN A 176 -17.98 -4.45 -13.56
CA GLN A 176 -18.80 -4.05 -14.71
C GLN A 176 -20.30 -4.19 -14.43
N GLU A 177 -20.74 -5.29 -13.82
CA GLU A 177 -22.14 -5.55 -13.52
C GLU A 177 -22.70 -4.53 -12.52
N PHE A 178 -21.97 -4.24 -11.44
CA PHE A 178 -22.40 -3.27 -10.46
C PHE A 178 -22.32 -1.83 -10.96
N VAL A 179 -21.33 -1.47 -11.79
CA VAL A 179 -21.26 -0.16 -12.44
C VAL A 179 -22.44 0.02 -13.39
N ASN A 180 -22.75 -0.99 -14.20
CA ASN A 180 -23.90 -0.95 -15.12
C ASN A 180 -25.23 -0.81 -14.35
N ALA A 181 -25.35 -1.49 -13.22
CA ALA A 181 -26.49 -1.36 -12.32
C ALA A 181 -26.49 -0.06 -11.51
N LYS A 182 -25.42 0.75 -11.57
CA LYS A 182 -25.19 1.97 -10.77
C LYS A 182 -25.26 1.71 -9.26
N LYS A 183 -24.73 0.55 -8.83
CA LYS A 183 -24.82 0.06 -7.46
C LYS A 183 -23.49 -0.01 -6.72
N LEU A 184 -22.35 0.14 -7.39
CA LEU A 184 -21.05 0.26 -6.74
C LEU A 184 -20.68 1.73 -6.56
N LEU A 185 -20.53 2.16 -5.30
CA LEU A 185 -20.30 3.57 -4.96
C LEU A 185 -18.82 3.94 -4.93
N TRP A 186 -17.98 3.05 -4.39
CA TRP A 186 -16.53 3.19 -4.36
C TRP A 186 -15.88 1.83 -4.18
N TRP A 187 -14.59 1.79 -4.49
CA TRP A 187 -13.69 0.70 -4.21
C TRP A 187 -12.53 1.17 -3.36
N MET A 188 -12.02 0.30 -2.49
CA MET A 188 -10.91 0.60 -1.60
C MET A 188 -9.80 -0.45 -1.72
N TRP A 189 -8.59 0.03 -1.50
CA TRP A 189 -7.39 -0.77 -1.39
C TRP A 189 -7.48 -1.84 -0.31
N GLY A 190 -7.12 -3.08 -0.65
CA GLY A 190 -6.97 -4.19 0.27
C GLY A 190 -5.55 -4.75 0.30
N ASP A 191 -5.30 -5.61 1.27
CA ASP A 191 -4.03 -6.34 1.39
C ASP A 191 -3.87 -7.37 0.25
N HIS A 192 -4.88 -8.20 0.02
CA HIS A 192 -4.82 -9.32 -0.93
C HIS A 192 -4.90 -8.87 -2.39
N ASP A 193 -5.68 -7.83 -2.66
CA ASP A 193 -6.02 -7.44 -4.02
C ASP A 193 -5.18 -6.24 -4.53
N ALA A 194 -4.60 -5.43 -3.65
CA ALA A 194 -3.76 -4.30 -4.03
C ALA A 194 -2.34 -4.38 -3.46
N LYS A 195 -2.17 -4.38 -2.13
CA LYS A 195 -0.86 -4.29 -1.45
C LYS A 195 0.16 -5.30 -1.95
N TRP A 196 -0.25 -6.56 -2.09
CA TRP A 196 0.67 -7.63 -2.50
C TRP A 196 1.17 -7.45 -3.92
N PHE A 197 0.29 -7.03 -4.84
CA PHE A 197 0.67 -6.72 -6.21
C PHE A 197 1.54 -5.47 -6.29
N GLU A 198 1.21 -4.41 -5.55
CA GLU A 198 2.05 -3.21 -5.48
C GLU A 198 3.46 -3.54 -4.96
N LYS A 199 3.57 -4.40 -3.94
CA LYS A 199 4.87 -4.83 -3.42
C LYS A 199 5.68 -5.67 -4.42
N LEU A 200 5.02 -6.53 -5.19
CA LEU A 200 5.71 -7.46 -6.09
C LEU A 200 6.07 -6.81 -7.43
N VAL A 201 5.14 -6.05 -8.01
CA VAL A 201 5.27 -5.54 -9.39
C VAL A 201 5.12 -4.02 -9.50
N GLY A 202 4.89 -3.31 -8.40
CA GLY A 202 4.75 -1.84 -8.40
C GLY A 202 3.41 -1.33 -8.94
N VAL A 203 2.43 -2.22 -9.13
CA VAL A 203 1.16 -1.88 -9.79
C VAL A 203 -0.04 -2.37 -8.98
N ASN A 204 -1.04 -1.50 -8.86
CA ASN A 204 -2.33 -1.82 -8.27
C ASN A 204 -3.30 -2.35 -9.33
N ILE A 205 -3.39 -3.67 -9.44
CA ILE A 205 -4.22 -4.34 -10.44
C ILE A 205 -5.71 -4.02 -10.31
N VAL A 206 -6.21 -3.79 -9.10
CA VAL A 206 -7.62 -3.50 -8.87
C VAL A 206 -7.94 -2.08 -9.27
N LYS A 207 -7.05 -1.14 -8.94
CA LYS A 207 -7.17 0.25 -9.39
C LYS A 207 -7.29 0.29 -10.92
N MET A 208 -6.42 -0.41 -11.65
CA MET A 208 -6.50 -0.53 -13.11
C MET A 208 -7.85 -1.09 -13.62
N MET A 209 -8.50 -1.99 -12.89
CA MET A 209 -9.81 -2.54 -13.26
C MET A 209 -10.96 -1.57 -12.95
N THR A 210 -10.79 -0.72 -11.93
CA THR A 210 -11.78 0.28 -11.51
C THR A 210 -11.58 1.66 -12.16
N ASP A 211 -10.43 1.87 -12.79
CA ASP A 211 -10.03 3.15 -13.37
C ASP A 211 -11.11 3.68 -14.31
N ARG A 212 -11.47 4.95 -14.11
CA ARG A 212 -12.46 5.69 -14.90
C ARG A 212 -13.90 5.21 -14.80
N VAL A 213 -14.22 4.15 -14.04
CA VAL A 213 -15.59 3.63 -13.90
C VAL A 213 -16.15 3.72 -12.48
N VAL A 214 -15.29 3.66 -11.46
CA VAL A 214 -15.69 3.83 -10.06
C VAL A 214 -14.57 4.54 -9.28
N PRO A 215 -14.88 5.43 -8.32
CA PRO A 215 -13.88 6.00 -7.43
C PRO A 215 -13.12 4.92 -6.67
N TYR A 216 -11.78 5.05 -6.63
CA TYR A 216 -10.90 4.13 -5.93
C TYR A 216 -10.10 4.86 -4.84
N PHE A 217 -10.07 4.31 -3.63
CA PHE A 217 -9.30 4.83 -2.51
C PHE A 217 -8.06 3.97 -2.23
N ASN A 218 -6.87 4.55 -2.40
CA ASN A 218 -5.58 3.91 -2.07
C ASN A 218 -5.30 3.90 -0.56
N GLN A 219 -6.07 4.64 0.21
CA GLN A 219 -5.81 4.99 1.60
C GLN A 219 -7.12 5.26 2.32
N ALA A 220 -7.04 5.59 3.61
CA ALA A 220 -8.21 6.04 4.34
C ALA A 220 -8.81 7.28 3.68
N ALA A 221 -10.13 7.30 3.55
CA ALA A 221 -10.84 8.35 2.82
C ALA A 221 -12.08 8.83 3.59
N THR A 222 -12.48 10.07 3.31
CA THR A 222 -13.79 10.57 3.73
C THR A 222 -14.77 10.57 2.57
N VAL A 223 -16.01 10.17 2.83
CA VAL A 223 -17.09 10.20 1.86
C VAL A 223 -18.21 11.07 2.40
N LYS A 224 -18.47 12.17 1.70
CA LYS A 224 -19.65 13.01 1.90
C LYS A 224 -20.79 12.43 1.06
N LEU A 225 -21.71 11.75 1.73
CA LEU A 225 -22.86 11.11 1.11
C LEU A 225 -24.09 11.99 1.29
N LYS A 226 -24.60 12.56 0.21
CA LYS A 226 -25.86 13.28 0.18
C LYS A 226 -27.00 12.35 -0.23
N VAL A 227 -27.97 12.15 0.65
CA VAL A 227 -29.18 11.36 0.39
C VAL A 227 -30.36 12.30 0.51
N GLY A 228 -31.04 12.59 -0.61
CA GLY A 228 -32.12 13.58 -0.61
C GLY A 228 -31.65 14.96 -0.11
N LYS A 229 -32.19 15.39 1.04
CA LYS A 229 -31.87 16.67 1.70
C LYS A 229 -30.76 16.54 2.75
N GLU A 230 -30.42 15.32 3.15
CA GLU A 230 -29.47 15.04 4.21
C GLU A 230 -28.06 14.80 3.65
N GLU A 231 -27.07 15.20 4.44
CA GLU A 231 -25.66 14.95 4.17
C GLU A 231 -25.05 14.17 5.33
N TYR A 232 -24.36 13.07 5.01
CA TYR A 232 -23.68 12.20 5.94
C TYR A 232 -22.19 12.20 5.65
N LEU A 233 -21.37 12.24 6.68
CA LEU A 233 -19.93 12.06 6.60
C LEU A 233 -19.57 10.62 6.98
N LEU A 234 -18.86 9.94 6.09
CA LEU A 234 -18.30 8.63 6.34
C LEU A 234 -16.78 8.73 6.37
N TYR A 235 -16.13 7.91 7.19
CA TYR A 235 -14.69 7.69 7.15
C TYR A 235 -14.43 6.20 6.96
N VAL A 236 -13.72 5.85 5.89
CA VAL A 236 -13.57 4.47 5.41
C VAL A 236 -12.10 4.15 5.25
N ASN A 237 -11.70 2.95 5.67
CA ASN A 237 -10.38 2.39 5.40
C ASN A 237 -10.46 0.86 5.48
N HIS A 238 -9.74 0.10 4.65
CA HIS A 238 -9.73 -1.36 4.78
C HIS A 238 -9.19 -1.80 6.15
N SER A 239 -8.11 -1.18 6.63
CA SER A 239 -7.50 -1.51 7.93
C SER A 239 -7.13 -0.26 8.71
N LEU A 240 -7.84 -0.01 9.83
CA LEU A 240 -7.57 1.12 10.72
C LEU A 240 -6.51 0.75 11.78
N PRO A 241 -5.63 1.69 12.16
CA PRO A 241 -4.67 1.46 13.24
C PRO A 241 -5.34 1.42 14.60
N GLY A 242 -4.69 0.73 15.56
CA GLY A 242 -5.18 0.68 16.94
C GLY A 242 -6.29 -0.35 17.17
N ASN A 243 -6.09 -1.57 16.67
CA ASN A 243 -6.99 -2.70 16.95
C ASN A 243 -6.86 -3.17 18.41
N SER A 244 -7.91 -3.81 18.92
CA SER A 244 -7.94 -4.40 20.27
C SER A 244 -8.47 -5.82 20.21
N MET A 245 -7.90 -6.71 21.03
CA MET A 245 -8.43 -8.07 21.23
C MET A 245 -9.74 -8.08 22.03
N LEU A 246 -10.04 -7.01 22.77
CA LEU A 246 -11.19 -6.91 23.67
C LEU A 246 -12.37 -6.15 23.06
N ASN A 247 -12.09 -5.20 22.15
CA ASN A 247 -13.12 -4.41 21.49
C ASN A 247 -12.89 -4.40 19.96
N PRO A 248 -13.70 -5.15 19.20
CA PRO A 248 -13.61 -5.18 17.74
C PRO A 248 -13.78 -3.83 17.03
N ASN A 249 -14.46 -2.86 17.66
CA ASN A 249 -14.64 -1.51 17.12
C ASN A 249 -13.65 -0.47 17.70
N HIS A 250 -12.57 -0.91 18.36
CA HIS A 250 -11.61 0.01 19.00
C HIS A 250 -10.92 0.95 17.99
N ALA A 251 -10.52 0.42 16.83
CA ALA A 251 -9.81 1.19 15.80
C ALA A 251 -10.70 2.30 15.20
N GLN A 252 -11.97 2.00 14.95
CA GLN A 252 -12.99 2.94 14.50
C GLN A 252 -13.25 4.01 15.57
N GLY A 253 -13.36 3.60 16.83
CA GLY A 253 -13.50 4.53 17.95
C GLY A 253 -12.29 5.44 18.11
N ARG A 254 -11.07 4.97 17.83
CA ARG A 254 -9.87 5.81 17.77
C ARG A 254 -9.90 6.77 16.60
N ALA A 255 -10.19 6.28 15.39
CA ALA A 255 -10.32 7.11 14.19
C ALA A 255 -11.34 8.25 14.39
N TYR A 256 -12.45 7.97 15.06
CA TYR A 256 -13.44 9.00 15.43
C TYR A 256 -12.86 10.13 16.28
N ARG A 257 -12.00 9.78 17.24
CA ARG A 257 -11.42 10.73 18.21
C ARG A 257 -10.22 11.48 17.67
N GLU A 258 -9.39 10.78 16.91
CA GLU A 258 -8.03 11.22 16.55
C GLU A 258 -7.96 11.74 15.11
N GLN A 259 -8.90 11.35 14.24
CA GLN A 259 -8.84 11.68 12.81
C GLN A 259 -10.05 12.46 12.34
N VAL A 260 -11.23 11.83 12.29
CA VAL A 260 -12.42 12.42 11.67
C VAL A 260 -13.68 12.08 12.48
N PRO A 261 -14.39 13.08 13.02
CA PRO A 261 -15.66 12.83 13.69
C PRO A 261 -16.80 12.64 12.66
N ALA A 262 -16.81 11.48 12.02
CA ALA A 262 -17.79 11.08 11.00
C ALA A 262 -19.06 10.46 11.62
N ASP A 263 -20.15 10.41 10.84
CA ASP A 263 -21.42 9.74 11.22
C ASP A 263 -21.29 8.22 11.17
N VAL A 264 -20.49 7.71 10.23
CA VAL A 264 -20.21 6.28 10.09
C VAL A 264 -18.72 6.06 9.84
N ILE A 265 -18.10 5.17 10.61
CA ILE A 265 -16.70 4.79 10.43
C ILE A 265 -16.61 3.31 10.10
N VAL A 266 -15.98 2.98 8.98
CA VAL A 266 -15.96 1.62 8.43
C VAL A 266 -14.52 1.12 8.32
N SER A 267 -14.31 -0.12 8.78
CA SER A 267 -13.11 -0.90 8.45
C SER A 267 -13.39 -2.39 8.26
N ALA A 268 -12.38 -3.16 7.86
CA ALA A 268 -12.46 -4.56 7.45
C ALA A 268 -11.21 -5.34 7.90
N HIS A 269 -10.70 -6.31 7.13
CA HIS A 269 -9.41 -7.00 7.31
C HIS A 269 -9.36 -8.06 8.42
N ARG A 270 -9.98 -7.84 9.59
CA ARG A 270 -9.91 -8.83 10.71
C ARG A 270 -10.96 -9.93 10.65
N HIS A 271 -11.78 -9.96 9.59
CA HIS A 271 -12.70 -11.07 9.32
C HIS A 271 -13.79 -11.29 10.39
N LYS A 272 -14.03 -10.30 11.26
CA LYS A 272 -15.01 -10.37 12.35
C LYS A 272 -15.95 -9.18 12.29
N PRO A 273 -17.22 -9.37 11.90
CA PRO A 273 -18.14 -8.26 11.86
C PRO A 273 -18.38 -7.72 13.28
N ALA A 274 -18.50 -6.41 13.38
CA ALA A 274 -18.88 -5.75 14.62
C ALA A 274 -19.51 -4.40 14.33
N MET A 275 -20.55 -4.06 15.08
CA MET A 275 -21.15 -2.74 15.06
C MET A 275 -21.31 -2.21 16.47
N GLN A 276 -21.04 -0.92 16.62
CA GLN A 276 -21.24 -0.20 17.87
C GLN A 276 -21.82 1.18 17.60
N TRP A 277 -22.81 1.58 18.40
CA TRP A 277 -23.23 2.97 18.45
C TRP A 277 -22.53 3.70 19.59
N TYR A 278 -22.17 4.94 19.32
CA TYR A 278 -21.57 5.83 20.30
C TYR A 278 -22.23 7.19 20.19
N TYR A 279 -22.46 7.85 21.32
CA TYR A 279 -22.89 9.25 21.36
C TYR A 279 -21.70 10.08 21.86
N LYS A 280 -21.39 11.16 21.15
CA LYS A 280 -20.31 12.08 21.54
C LYS A 280 -20.56 13.47 21.02
N TYR A 281 -19.87 14.44 21.62
CA TYR A 281 -19.91 15.85 21.23
C TYR A 281 -21.34 16.42 21.22
N GLU A 282 -22.21 15.91 22.08
CA GLU A 282 -23.61 16.34 22.23
C GLU A 282 -23.68 17.85 22.50
N ARG A 283 -22.74 18.37 23.31
CA ARG A 283 -22.64 19.80 23.57
C ARG A 283 -22.31 20.62 22.32
N MET A 284 -21.50 20.09 21.41
CA MET A 284 -21.20 20.79 20.15
C MET A 284 -22.46 20.84 19.27
N ARG A 285 -23.23 19.75 19.24
CA ARG A 285 -24.51 19.71 18.53
C ARG A 285 -25.55 20.64 19.13
N GLU A 286 -25.66 20.73 20.46
CA GLU A 286 -26.54 21.69 21.16
C GLU A 286 -26.20 23.14 20.82
N LEU A 287 -24.91 23.45 20.63
CA LEU A 287 -24.44 24.78 20.25
C LEU A 287 -24.60 25.08 18.74
N GLY A 288 -25.20 24.16 17.98
CA GLY A 288 -25.47 24.34 16.55
C GLY A 288 -24.30 24.01 15.64
N TYR A 289 -23.21 23.42 16.14
CA TYR A 289 -22.16 22.88 15.27
C TYR A 289 -22.65 21.60 14.60
N ASN A 290 -22.24 21.39 13.34
CA ASN A 290 -22.47 20.14 12.61
C ASN A 290 -21.48 19.05 13.06
N LEU A 291 -21.44 18.80 14.37
CA LEU A 291 -20.53 17.88 15.03
C LEU A 291 -21.23 17.25 16.23
N GLY A 292 -21.24 15.92 16.28
CA GLY A 292 -21.72 15.15 17.43
C GLY A 292 -23.09 14.51 17.26
N GLY A 293 -23.50 13.78 18.30
CA GLY A 293 -24.68 12.91 18.28
C GLY A 293 -24.31 11.44 18.04
N LYS A 294 -25.24 10.68 17.46
CA LYS A 294 -25.10 9.24 17.24
C LYS A 294 -24.12 8.95 16.10
N VAL A 295 -23.10 8.16 16.38
CA VAL A 295 -22.10 7.66 15.44
C VAL A 295 -22.21 6.15 15.36
N LEU A 296 -22.05 5.60 14.16
CA LEU A 296 -22.01 4.17 13.91
C LEU A 296 -20.59 3.72 13.55
N LEU A 297 -20.00 2.89 14.39
CA LEU A 297 -18.73 2.23 14.15
C LEU A 297 -19.01 0.85 13.52
N VAL A 298 -18.34 0.55 12.41
CA VAL A 298 -18.57 -0.66 11.61
C VAL A 298 -17.25 -1.38 11.35
N HIS A 299 -17.24 -2.67 11.60
CA HIS A 299 -16.20 -3.60 11.16
C HIS A 299 -16.83 -4.67 10.27
N CYS A 300 -16.25 -4.91 9.10
CA CYS A 300 -16.73 -5.91 8.16
C CYS A 300 -16.27 -7.31 8.57
N GLY A 301 -17.08 -8.32 8.22
CA GLY A 301 -16.70 -9.73 8.32
C GLY A 301 -15.96 -10.20 7.08
N THR A 302 -15.99 -11.50 6.82
CA THR A 302 -15.38 -12.12 5.64
C THR A 302 -16.22 -13.29 5.12
N PHE A 303 -16.06 -13.64 3.86
CA PHE A 303 -16.59 -14.90 3.32
C PHE A 303 -15.64 -16.09 3.50
N LYS A 304 -14.39 -15.85 3.91
CA LYS A 304 -13.39 -16.88 4.24
C LYS A 304 -13.66 -17.50 5.62
N THR A 305 -14.65 -18.39 5.65
CA THR A 305 -15.20 -19.00 6.88
C THR A 305 -14.75 -20.43 7.13
N GLY A 306 -14.16 -21.08 6.11
CA GLY A 306 -13.62 -22.42 6.24
C GLY A 306 -12.41 -22.49 7.19
N PRO A 307 -11.98 -23.71 7.54
CA PRO A 307 -10.86 -23.94 8.46
C PRO A 307 -9.50 -23.67 7.78
N ASP A 308 -9.26 -22.45 7.33
CA ASP A 308 -7.97 -22.04 6.77
C ASP A 308 -6.84 -22.31 7.77
N PRO A 309 -5.85 -23.18 7.45
CA PRO A 309 -4.78 -23.56 8.36
C PRO A 309 -4.00 -22.36 8.91
N TYR A 310 -3.71 -21.37 8.07
CA TYR A 310 -2.97 -20.17 8.51
C TYR A 310 -3.79 -19.36 9.51
N THR A 311 -5.05 -19.07 9.15
CA THR A 311 -5.97 -18.37 10.04
C THR A 311 -6.17 -19.14 11.33
N CYS A 312 -6.45 -20.44 11.31
CA CYS A 312 -6.74 -21.22 12.52
C CYS A 312 -5.53 -21.39 13.46
N ARG A 313 -4.30 -21.29 12.95
CA ARG A 313 -3.07 -21.34 13.78
C ARG A 313 -2.81 -20.02 14.52
N THR A 314 -3.19 -18.89 13.91
CA THR A 314 -2.75 -17.56 14.38
C THR A 314 -3.91 -16.72 14.92
N TRP A 315 -5.12 -16.97 14.42
CA TRP A 315 -6.32 -16.19 14.61
C TRP A 315 -7.53 -17.11 14.81
N SER A 316 -8.69 -16.53 15.08
CA SER A 316 -9.96 -17.26 15.04
C SER A 316 -10.55 -17.25 13.63
N ARG A 317 -11.41 -18.21 13.33
CA ARG A 317 -12.13 -18.28 12.05
C ARG A 317 -12.88 -17.00 11.73
N GLY A 318 -12.96 -16.72 10.43
CA GLY A 318 -13.75 -15.63 9.89
C GLY A 318 -15.25 -15.87 10.03
N ILE A 319 -16.01 -14.78 10.05
CA ILE A 319 -17.46 -14.79 10.18
C ILE A 319 -18.03 -13.99 9.01
N ILE A 320 -19.02 -14.56 8.30
CA ILE A 320 -19.76 -13.82 7.28
C ILE A 320 -20.43 -12.63 7.95
N GLY A 321 -20.10 -11.45 7.45
CA GLY A 321 -20.75 -10.22 7.85
C GLY A 321 -20.51 -9.15 6.81
N VAL A 322 -21.60 -8.67 6.23
CA VAL A 322 -21.62 -7.52 5.34
C VAL A 322 -22.51 -6.49 6.01
N PRO A 323 -21.99 -5.77 7.02
CA PRO A 323 -22.77 -4.78 7.74
C PRO A 323 -23.34 -3.78 6.75
N THR A 324 -24.63 -3.50 6.89
CA THR A 324 -25.38 -2.66 5.96
C THR A 324 -25.96 -1.49 6.72
N VAL A 325 -25.77 -0.28 6.20
CA VAL A 325 -26.23 0.93 6.87
C VAL A 325 -27.36 1.56 6.07
N ILE A 326 -28.47 1.82 6.74
CA ILE A 326 -29.60 2.58 6.18
C ILE A 326 -29.38 4.08 6.44
N TYR A 327 -29.64 4.89 5.42
CA TYR A 327 -29.56 6.35 5.46
C TYR A 327 -30.90 6.95 5.05
N TRP A 328 -31.38 7.96 5.78
CA TRP A 328 -32.65 8.62 5.50
C TRP A 328 -32.46 9.90 4.68
N PRO A 329 -33.41 10.23 3.79
CA PRO A 329 -33.30 11.39 2.90
C PRO A 329 -33.76 12.71 3.52
N ASP A 330 -34.48 12.65 4.63
CA ASP A 330 -35.23 13.75 5.24
C ASP A 330 -35.00 13.87 6.76
N GLN A 331 -34.19 12.98 7.31
CA GLN A 331 -33.81 12.95 8.72
C GLN A 331 -32.35 12.53 8.81
N HIS A 332 -31.54 13.30 9.54
CA HIS A 332 -30.14 12.95 9.79
C HIS A 332 -30.04 11.73 10.72
N LYS A 333 -30.21 10.52 10.15
CA LYS A 333 -30.36 9.27 10.87
C LYS A 333 -29.66 8.12 10.14
N THR A 334 -29.00 7.27 10.92
CA THR A 334 -28.41 6.02 10.44
C THR A 334 -28.90 4.82 11.26
N LEU A 335 -29.04 3.68 10.59
CA LEU A 335 -29.35 2.39 11.20
C LEU A 335 -28.39 1.33 10.65
N GLY A 336 -27.60 0.72 11.53
CA GLY A 336 -26.76 -0.42 11.18
C GLY A 336 -27.53 -1.72 11.29
N LEU A 337 -27.36 -2.59 10.30
CA LEU A 337 -27.87 -3.97 10.24
C LEU A 337 -26.70 -4.91 9.96
N ASP A 338 -26.70 -6.09 10.56
CA ASP A 338 -25.55 -7.00 10.52
C ASP A 338 -25.33 -7.62 9.12
N ASN A 339 -26.38 -7.67 8.30
CA ASN A 339 -26.37 -8.30 6.99
C ASN A 339 -27.26 -7.59 5.95
N PRO A 340 -27.06 -7.85 4.65
CA PRO A 340 -27.87 -7.27 3.57
C PRO A 340 -29.31 -7.81 3.50
N GLU A 341 -29.57 -9.05 3.95
CA GLU A 341 -30.91 -9.64 3.98
C GLU A 341 -31.89 -8.81 4.82
N ASP A 342 -31.50 -8.43 6.03
CA ASP A 342 -32.31 -7.61 6.93
C ASP A 342 -32.54 -6.20 6.35
N ALA A 343 -31.53 -5.65 5.67
CA ALA A 343 -31.66 -4.38 4.97
C ALA A 343 -32.64 -4.46 3.80
N ALA A 344 -32.65 -5.58 3.07
CA ALA A 344 -33.59 -5.80 1.97
C ALA A 344 -35.03 -5.92 2.49
N ILE A 345 -35.23 -6.64 3.60
CA ILE A 345 -36.52 -6.72 4.29
C ILE A 345 -36.96 -5.31 4.72
N TYR A 346 -36.05 -4.54 5.32
CA TYR A 346 -36.31 -3.17 5.76
C TYR A 346 -36.77 -2.28 4.61
N LEU A 347 -36.03 -2.23 3.50
CA LEU A 347 -36.34 -1.38 2.35
C LEU A 347 -37.68 -1.77 1.69
N ARG A 348 -37.94 -3.07 1.54
CA ARG A 348 -39.22 -3.57 0.98
C ARG A 348 -40.39 -3.23 1.89
N GLY A 349 -40.24 -3.42 3.20
CA GLY A 349 -41.26 -3.07 4.19
C GLY A 349 -41.54 -1.56 4.22
N TYR A 350 -40.50 -0.73 4.15
CA TYR A 350 -40.66 0.73 4.07
C TYR A 350 -41.47 1.14 2.83
N GLY A 351 -41.13 0.58 1.67
CA GLY A 351 -41.84 0.83 0.41
C GLY A 351 -43.31 0.42 0.44
N ALA A 352 -43.64 -0.70 1.09
CA ALA A 352 -45.02 -1.15 1.25
C ALA A 352 -45.86 -0.21 2.15
N MET A 353 -45.26 0.33 3.22
CA MET A 353 -45.97 1.21 4.16
C MET A 353 -46.19 2.63 3.64
N HIS A 354 -45.27 3.15 2.82
CA HIS A 354 -45.27 4.57 2.41
C HIS A 354 -45.73 4.80 0.97
N GLY A 355 -46.20 3.75 0.28
CA GLY A 355 -46.60 3.80 -1.12
C GLY A 355 -45.40 3.94 -2.05
N THR A 356 -45.47 3.26 -3.20
CA THR A 356 -44.50 3.44 -4.29
C THR A 356 -44.57 4.82 -4.89
#